data_AF-A0A7Y3SZ51-F1
#
_entry.id   AF-A0A7Y3SZ51-F1
#
_cell.length_a   1.000
_cell.length_b   1.000
_cell.length_c   1.000
_cell.angle_alpha   90.00
_cell.angle_beta   90.00
_cell.angle_gamma   90.00
#
_symmetry.space_group_name_H-M   'P 1'
#
loop_
_entity.id
_entity.type
_entity.pdbx_description
1 polymer ?
#
loop_
_entity_poly.entity_id
_entity_poly.type
_entity_poly.pdbx_seq_one_letter_code
_entity_poly.pdbx_strand_id
1 'polypeptide(L)'
;MADRKIKQLSIIKLLLLVFFPAFLILGSYLWALQFRATIPPFLSFMVIIFVVLIPSELGIILIFSKKETGKLNLQSAFIAQEKLSVKEIISISIVLIVFAAIIFTFISPIESNFMFKKIFSKVPEYFKLSDFFKHYGNYSKIIVITSLVLYAIGNGILGPIVEELYFRGLIMPRINRFGKLTPLIITLLFSAYHLFSPWEYITRVIACFPFVHFVYKKKNIYIGMAVHCTLNIVSIVMAIIGLMSNSGLWHRI
;
A
#
# COMPACT_ATOMS: atom_id res chain seq x y z
N MET A 1 2.88 -22.04 22.09
CA MET A 1 1.46 -21.62 22.06
C MET A 1 0.70 -22.70 21.33
N ALA A 2 -0.33 -23.26 21.94
CA ALA A 2 -1.10 -24.37 21.38
C ALA A 2 -1.56 -24.05 19.95
N ASP A 3 -1.42 -25.05 19.08
CA ASP A 3 -1.67 -25.04 17.65
C ASP A 3 -3.18 -24.85 17.37
N ARG A 4 -3.71 -23.65 17.64
CA ARG A 4 -5.08 -23.29 17.25
C ARG A 4 -5.11 -23.24 15.74
N LYS A 5 -5.65 -24.31 15.14
CA LYS A 5 -5.88 -24.42 13.70
C LYS A 5 -6.64 -23.18 13.21
N ILE A 6 -5.92 -22.30 12.50
CA ILE A 6 -6.47 -21.03 12.01
C ILE A 6 -7.58 -21.34 11.00
N LYS A 7 -8.80 -20.84 11.26
CA LYS A 7 -9.93 -21.05 10.36
C LYS A 7 -9.65 -20.40 9.00
N GLN A 8 -9.65 -21.22 7.95
CA GLN A 8 -9.39 -20.78 6.59
C GLN A 8 -10.60 -20.00 6.04
N LEU A 9 -10.35 -18.93 5.28
CA LEU A 9 -11.40 -18.10 4.65
C LEU A 9 -11.99 -18.80 3.43
N SER A 10 -13.31 -18.81 3.25
CA SER A 10 -13.87 -19.17 1.94
C SER A 10 -13.40 -18.17 0.88
N ILE A 11 -13.44 -18.58 -0.40
CA ILE A 11 -13.04 -17.69 -1.51
C ILE A 11 -13.88 -16.40 -1.51
N ILE A 12 -15.20 -16.51 -1.31
CA ILE A 12 -16.10 -15.35 -1.21
C ILE A 12 -15.65 -14.41 -0.09
N LYS A 13 -15.38 -14.93 1.11
CA LYS A 13 -14.96 -14.11 2.24
C LYS A 13 -13.59 -13.47 2.01
N LEU A 14 -12.67 -14.17 1.37
CA LEU A 14 -11.38 -13.62 0.96
C LEU A 14 -11.56 -12.44 0.01
N LEU A 15 -12.34 -12.62 -1.06
CA LEU A 15 -12.60 -11.56 -2.04
C LEU A 15 -13.30 -10.36 -1.41
N LEU A 16 -14.28 -10.59 -0.52
CA LEU A 16 -14.95 -9.51 0.21
C LEU A 16 -13.96 -8.73 1.10
N LEU A 17 -13.09 -9.43 1.83
CA LEU A 17 -12.11 -8.77 2.69
C LEU A 17 -11.10 -7.95 1.87
N VAL A 18 -10.67 -8.45 0.73
CA VAL A 18 -9.74 -7.71 -0.15
C VAL A 18 -10.45 -6.52 -0.80
N PHE A 19 -11.59 -6.75 -1.46
CA PHE A 19 -12.16 -5.73 -2.33
C PHE A 19 -13.10 -4.75 -1.63
N PHE A 20 -13.65 -5.08 -0.45
CA PHE A 20 -14.48 -4.11 0.27
C PHE A 20 -13.71 -2.83 0.64
N PRO A 21 -12.53 -2.88 1.29
CA PRO A 21 -11.77 -1.67 1.55
C PRO A 21 -11.27 -1.01 0.26
N ALA A 22 -10.87 -1.79 -0.76
CA ALA A 22 -10.47 -1.26 -2.07
C ALA A 22 -11.56 -0.40 -2.73
N PHE A 23 -12.80 -0.90 -2.77
CA PHE A 23 -13.94 -0.17 -3.30
C PHE A 23 -14.30 1.03 -2.43
N LEU A 24 -14.16 0.92 -1.11
CA LEU A 24 -14.38 2.05 -0.21
C LEU A 24 -13.38 3.18 -0.48
N ILE A 25 -12.09 2.86 -0.62
CA ILE A 25 -11.03 3.83 -0.96
C ILE A 25 -11.29 4.46 -2.34
N LEU A 26 -11.53 3.65 -3.37
CA LEU A 26 -11.81 4.16 -4.72
C LEU A 26 -13.08 5.02 -4.75
N GLY A 27 -14.16 4.56 -4.11
CA GLY A 27 -15.43 5.28 -4.03
C GLY A 27 -15.29 6.63 -3.32
N SER A 28 -14.61 6.65 -2.16
CA SER A 28 -14.28 7.90 -1.46
C SER A 28 -13.41 8.83 -2.29
N TYR A 29 -12.45 8.29 -3.05
CA TYR A 29 -11.61 9.09 -3.92
C TYR A 29 -12.40 9.71 -5.07
N LEU A 30 -13.21 8.91 -5.77
CA LEU A 30 -14.09 9.38 -6.84
C LEU A 30 -15.06 10.46 -6.34
N TRP A 31 -15.62 10.28 -5.15
CA TRP A 31 -16.46 11.28 -4.50
C TRP A 31 -15.67 12.56 -4.19
N ALA A 32 -14.44 12.46 -3.68
CA ALA A 32 -13.61 13.62 -3.36
C ALA A 32 -13.23 14.46 -4.59
N LEU A 33 -13.16 13.87 -5.79
CA LEU A 33 -12.82 14.57 -7.03
C LEU A 33 -13.81 15.68 -7.43
N GLN A 34 -15.01 15.69 -6.87
CA GLN A 34 -15.95 16.81 -7.06
C GLN A 34 -15.43 18.11 -6.43
N PHE A 35 -14.56 18.02 -5.42
CA PHE A 35 -13.97 19.16 -4.71
C PHE A 35 -12.60 19.57 -5.27
N ARG A 36 -12.17 19.00 -6.41
CA ARG A 36 -10.81 19.18 -6.96
C ARG A 36 -10.42 20.62 -7.29
N ALA A 37 -11.40 21.50 -7.47
CA ALA A 37 -11.18 22.93 -7.70
C ALA A 37 -10.61 23.64 -6.46
N THR A 38 -10.85 23.09 -5.26
CA THR A 38 -10.40 23.67 -3.98
C THR A 38 -9.37 22.80 -3.29
N ILE A 39 -9.54 21.48 -3.34
CA ILE A 39 -8.66 20.50 -2.69
C ILE A 39 -7.98 19.66 -3.77
N PRO A 40 -6.65 19.66 -3.89
CA PRO A 40 -5.97 18.82 -4.87
C PRO A 40 -6.35 17.35 -4.68
N PRO A 41 -6.61 16.59 -5.76
CA PRO A 41 -6.89 15.16 -5.66
C PRO A 41 -5.86 14.39 -4.85
N PHE A 42 -4.58 14.77 -4.93
CA PHE A 42 -3.51 14.18 -4.12
C PHE A 42 -3.74 14.36 -2.62
N LEU A 43 -4.06 15.57 -2.16
CA LEU A 43 -4.36 15.84 -0.75
C LEU A 43 -5.60 15.07 -0.29
N SER A 44 -6.65 15.03 -1.11
CA SER A 44 -7.84 14.21 -0.83
C SER A 44 -7.48 12.74 -0.63
N PHE A 45 -6.63 12.18 -1.49
CA PHE A 45 -6.18 10.80 -1.36
C PHE A 45 -5.36 10.57 -0.09
N MET A 46 -4.50 11.52 0.28
CA MET A 46 -3.75 11.43 1.54
C MET A 46 -4.69 11.38 2.74
N VAL A 47 -5.74 12.23 2.78
CA VAL A 47 -6.75 12.18 3.84
C VAL A 47 -7.50 10.84 3.85
N ILE A 48 -7.85 10.30 2.67
CA ILE A 48 -8.53 8.99 2.55
C ILE A 48 -7.71 7.86 3.15
N ILE A 49 -6.37 7.89 3.07
CA ILE A 49 -5.53 6.89 3.75
C ILE A 49 -5.82 6.90 5.26
N PHE A 50 -5.88 8.07 5.90
CA PHE A 50 -6.09 8.20 7.34
C PHE A 50 -7.51 7.90 7.79
N VAL A 51 -8.53 8.28 6.99
CA VAL A 51 -9.93 8.20 7.43
C VAL A 51 -10.69 7.00 6.86
N VAL A 52 -10.16 6.36 5.81
CA VAL A 52 -10.79 5.22 5.14
C VAL A 52 -9.92 3.97 5.21
N LEU A 53 -8.72 3.99 4.61
CA LEU A 53 -7.86 2.81 4.52
C LEU A 53 -7.49 2.29 5.91
N ILE A 54 -6.83 3.12 6.71
CA ILE A 54 -6.33 2.72 8.03
C ILE A 54 -7.47 2.26 8.96
N PRO A 55 -8.57 3.02 9.12
CA PRO A 55 -9.65 2.62 10.02
C PRO A 55 -10.39 1.37 9.55
N SER A 56 -10.61 1.21 8.24
CA SER A 56 -11.32 0.04 7.71
C SER A 56 -10.54 -1.26 7.92
N GLU A 57 -9.25 -1.27 7.62
CA GLU A 57 -8.40 -2.46 7.78
C GLU A 57 -8.15 -2.79 9.25
N LEU A 58 -7.82 -1.79 10.08
CA LEU A 58 -7.68 -1.98 11.53
C LEU A 58 -9.00 -2.43 12.16
N GLY A 59 -10.13 -1.84 11.77
CA GLY A 59 -11.46 -2.22 12.26
C GLY A 59 -11.75 -3.70 11.97
N ILE A 60 -11.41 -4.19 10.79
CA ILE A 60 -11.55 -5.61 10.44
C ILE A 60 -10.61 -6.48 11.29
N ILE A 61 -9.34 -6.09 11.48
CA ILE A 61 -8.40 -6.83 12.35
C ILE A 61 -8.95 -6.93 13.78
N LEU A 62 -9.47 -5.82 14.32
CA LEU A 62 -10.06 -5.77 15.67
C LEU A 62 -11.29 -6.68 15.78
N ILE A 63 -12.15 -6.72 14.77
CA ILE A 63 -13.32 -7.62 14.72
C ILE A 63 -12.87 -9.08 14.70
N PHE A 64 -11.84 -9.42 13.92
CA PHE A 64 -11.28 -10.77 13.91
C PHE A 64 -10.69 -11.15 15.27
N SER A 65 -9.92 -10.25 15.88
CA SER A 65 -9.33 -10.52 17.18
C SER A 65 -10.36 -10.67 18.29
N LYS A 66 -11.41 -9.85 18.29
CA LYS A 66 -12.52 -10.01 19.23
C LYS A 66 -13.19 -11.37 19.09
N LYS A 67 -13.38 -11.86 17.85
CA LYS A 67 -14.00 -13.16 17.57
C LYS A 67 -13.11 -14.35 17.94
N GLU A 68 -11.79 -14.23 17.80
CA GLU A 68 -10.86 -15.34 18.00
C GLU A 68 -10.28 -15.41 19.42
N THR A 69 -10.15 -14.26 20.09
CA THR A 69 -9.48 -14.12 21.40
C THR A 69 -10.38 -13.54 22.48
N GLY A 70 -11.55 -13.00 22.13
CA GLY A 70 -12.44 -12.30 23.06
C GLY A 70 -12.03 -10.86 23.38
N LYS A 71 -10.92 -10.35 22.82
CA LYS A 71 -10.38 -8.99 23.10
C LYS A 71 -10.28 -8.13 21.83
N LEU A 72 -10.52 -6.83 21.96
CA LEU A 72 -10.29 -5.85 20.87
C LEU A 72 -8.81 -5.46 20.86
N ASN A 73 -8.01 -6.15 20.06
CA ASN A 73 -6.58 -5.89 19.89
C ASN A 73 -6.10 -6.38 18.51
N LEU A 74 -4.79 -6.27 18.22
CA LEU A 74 -4.22 -6.66 16.92
C LEU A 74 -3.72 -8.11 16.87
N GLN A 75 -3.96 -8.92 17.90
CA GLN A 75 -3.37 -10.25 18.05
C GLN A 75 -3.61 -11.16 16.83
N SER A 76 -4.78 -11.07 16.19
CA SER A 76 -5.13 -11.83 14.99
C SER A 76 -4.22 -11.60 13.77
N ALA A 77 -3.50 -10.47 13.72
CA ALA A 77 -2.51 -10.17 12.70
C ALA A 77 -1.11 -10.77 13.01
N PHE A 78 -0.90 -11.33 14.21
CA PHE A 78 0.39 -11.86 14.66
C PHE A 78 0.37 -13.38 14.95
N ILE A 79 -0.74 -14.08 14.68
CA ILE A 79 -0.96 -15.48 15.12
C ILE A 79 0.08 -16.47 14.56
N ALA A 80 0.62 -16.23 13.37
CA ALA A 80 1.55 -17.15 12.69
C ALA A 80 2.92 -16.50 12.46
N GLN A 81 3.48 -15.83 13.49
CA GLN A 81 4.75 -15.13 13.39
C GLN A 81 5.89 -15.87 14.09
N GLU A 82 7.05 -15.91 13.46
CA GLU A 82 8.30 -16.43 14.02
C GLU A 82 9.26 -15.27 14.33
N LYS A 83 10.10 -15.46 15.35
CA LYS A 83 11.14 -14.49 15.71
C LYS A 83 12.30 -14.60 14.74
N LEU A 84 12.69 -13.49 14.14
CA LEU A 84 13.93 -13.34 13.39
C LEU A 84 14.80 -12.29 14.07
N SER A 85 16.12 -12.40 13.93
CA SER A 85 17.01 -11.34 14.37
C SER A 85 16.83 -10.09 13.51
N VAL A 86 17.03 -8.91 14.11
CA VAL A 86 16.94 -7.63 13.40
C VAL A 86 17.91 -7.59 12.21
N LYS A 87 19.12 -8.15 12.38
CA LYS A 87 20.12 -8.27 11.31
C LYS A 87 19.60 -9.05 10.11
N GLU A 88 18.95 -10.19 10.32
CA GLU A 88 18.37 -10.99 9.24
C GLU A 88 17.26 -10.23 8.52
N ILE A 89 16.36 -9.56 9.26
CA ILE A 89 15.28 -8.75 8.68
C ILE A 89 15.88 -7.67 7.78
N ILE A 90 16.88 -6.92 8.27
CA ILE A 90 17.53 -5.86 7.52
C ILE A 90 18.22 -6.42 6.27
N SER A 91 19.04 -7.46 6.40
CA SER A 91 19.78 -8.04 5.27
C SER A 91 18.85 -8.56 4.17
N ILE A 92 17.77 -9.24 4.54
CA ILE A 92 16.75 -9.69 3.57
C ILE A 92 16.06 -8.50 2.92
N SER A 93 15.68 -7.49 3.72
CA SER A 93 14.95 -6.32 3.23
C SER A 93 15.76 -5.49 2.24
N ILE A 94 17.07 -5.30 2.46
CA ILE A 94 17.93 -4.54 1.53
C ILE A 94 17.89 -5.13 0.12
N VAL A 95 18.08 -6.45 -0.01
CA VAL A 95 18.07 -7.13 -1.31
C VAL A 95 16.70 -6.97 -2.00
N LEU A 96 15.62 -7.12 -1.23
CA LEU A 96 14.25 -7.01 -1.74
C LEU A 96 13.88 -5.58 -2.13
N ILE A 97 14.35 -4.58 -1.39
CA ILE A 97 14.17 -3.15 -1.70
C ILE A 97 14.86 -2.83 -3.02
N VAL A 98 16.13 -3.23 -3.20
CA VAL A 98 16.86 -2.99 -4.44
C VAL A 98 16.15 -3.63 -5.63
N PHE A 99 15.73 -4.89 -5.49
CA PHE A 99 14.97 -5.57 -6.53
C PHE A 99 13.68 -4.82 -6.89
N ALA A 100 12.84 -4.51 -5.89
CA ALA A 100 11.57 -3.83 -6.13
C ALA A 100 11.77 -2.42 -6.71
N ALA A 101 12.78 -1.67 -6.24
CA ALA A 101 13.11 -0.35 -6.76
C ALA A 101 13.49 -0.40 -8.25
N ILE A 102 14.26 -1.40 -8.67
CA ILE A 102 14.59 -1.63 -10.10
C ILE A 102 13.30 -1.87 -10.89
N ILE A 103 12.44 -2.78 -10.41
CA ILE A 103 11.17 -3.09 -11.11
C ILE A 103 10.28 -1.85 -11.22
N PHE A 104 10.07 -1.08 -10.14
CA PHE A 104 9.28 0.15 -10.19
C PHE A 104 9.89 1.20 -11.11
N THR A 105 11.22 1.35 -11.12
CA THR A 105 11.89 2.37 -11.95
C THR A 105 11.77 2.06 -13.45
N PHE A 106 11.95 0.81 -13.85
CA PHE A 106 12.03 0.45 -15.27
C PHE A 106 10.71 -0.08 -15.84
N ILE A 107 9.92 -0.82 -15.05
CA ILE A 107 8.70 -1.50 -15.55
C ILE A 107 7.46 -0.62 -15.37
N SER A 108 7.32 0.11 -14.24
CA SER A 108 6.13 0.96 -14.01
C SER A 108 5.88 1.97 -15.14
N PRO A 109 6.89 2.71 -15.66
CA PRO A 109 6.66 3.66 -16.73
C PRO A 109 6.20 2.98 -18.03
N ILE A 110 6.74 1.81 -18.34
CA ILE A 110 6.39 1.04 -19.55
C ILE A 110 4.94 0.56 -19.45
N GLU A 111 4.58 -0.07 -18.33
CA GLU A 111 3.22 -0.57 -18.09
C GLU A 111 2.23 0.60 -18.10
N SER A 112 2.50 1.64 -17.31
CA SER A 112 1.62 2.81 -17.21
C SER A 112 1.38 3.46 -18.57
N ASN A 113 2.43 3.71 -19.36
CA ASN A 113 2.31 4.31 -20.68
C ASN A 113 1.48 3.45 -21.64
N PHE A 114 1.70 2.13 -21.63
CA PHE A 114 0.90 1.20 -22.43
C PHE A 114 -0.58 1.23 -22.00
N MET A 115 -0.84 1.13 -20.70
CA MET A 115 -2.18 1.06 -20.14
C MET A 115 -2.98 2.36 -20.38
N PHE A 116 -2.35 3.53 -20.24
CA PHE A 116 -2.99 4.82 -20.57
C PHE A 116 -3.23 5.00 -22.07
N LYS A 117 -2.35 4.48 -22.94
CA LYS A 117 -2.56 4.55 -24.39
C LYS A 117 -3.72 3.65 -24.86
N LYS A 118 -3.93 2.50 -24.20
CA LYS A 118 -4.85 1.46 -24.70
C LYS A 118 -6.17 1.35 -23.94
N ILE A 119 -6.13 1.44 -22.61
CA ILE A 119 -7.27 1.11 -21.73
C ILE A 119 -7.78 2.37 -21.02
N PHE A 120 -6.86 3.17 -20.48
CA PHE A 120 -7.18 4.32 -19.63
C PHE A 120 -7.05 5.68 -20.34
N SER A 121 -7.19 5.71 -21.67
CA SER A 121 -7.02 6.94 -22.46
C SER A 121 -8.03 8.04 -22.11
N LYS A 122 -9.18 7.65 -21.54
CA LYS A 122 -10.23 8.57 -21.07
C LYS A 122 -10.09 8.96 -19.60
N VAL A 123 -9.14 8.39 -18.86
CA VAL A 123 -8.91 8.74 -17.46
C VAL A 123 -8.25 10.12 -17.41
N PRO A 124 -8.88 11.12 -16.74
CA PRO A 124 -8.33 12.47 -16.70
C PRO A 124 -6.98 12.54 -15.99
N GLU A 125 -6.13 13.50 -16.40
CA GLU A 125 -4.78 13.60 -15.82
C GLU A 125 -4.79 13.89 -14.32
N TYR A 126 -5.74 14.71 -13.84
CA TYR A 126 -5.90 15.01 -12.41
C TYR A 126 -6.22 13.78 -11.52
N PHE A 127 -6.64 12.66 -12.12
CA PHE A 127 -6.87 11.41 -11.39
C PHE A 127 -5.55 10.73 -11.00
N LYS A 128 -4.46 11.01 -11.73
CA LYS A 128 -3.13 10.49 -11.41
C LYS A 128 -2.58 11.29 -10.23
N LEU A 129 -2.21 10.61 -9.15
CA LEU A 129 -1.57 11.26 -7.99
C LEU A 129 -0.27 12.01 -8.37
N SER A 130 0.44 11.56 -9.40
CA SER A 130 1.65 12.22 -9.90
C SER A 130 1.39 13.60 -10.53
N ASP A 131 0.15 13.92 -10.91
CA ASP A 131 -0.24 15.22 -11.45
C ASP A 131 0.06 16.37 -10.46
N PHE A 132 -0.10 16.10 -9.17
CA PHE A 132 0.19 17.06 -8.12
C PHE A 132 1.63 17.58 -8.16
N PHE A 133 2.61 16.69 -8.40
CA PHE A 133 4.02 17.09 -8.43
C PHE A 133 4.40 17.89 -9.68
N LYS A 134 3.59 17.82 -10.75
CA LYS A 134 3.76 18.66 -11.93
C LYS A 134 3.16 20.05 -11.74
N HIS A 135 2.05 20.14 -11.00
CA HIS A 135 1.24 21.35 -10.88
C HIS A 135 1.24 21.96 -9.46
N TYR A 136 2.18 21.57 -8.60
CA TYR A 136 2.23 21.99 -7.19
C TYR A 136 2.27 23.51 -7.01
N GLY A 137 2.85 24.24 -7.98
CA GLY A 137 2.93 25.70 -7.98
C GLY A 137 1.58 26.43 -8.08
N ASN A 138 0.51 25.71 -8.44
CA ASN A 138 -0.86 26.23 -8.49
C ASN A 138 -1.55 26.21 -7.12
N TYR A 139 -0.93 25.59 -6.12
CA TYR A 139 -1.51 25.45 -4.78
C TYR A 139 -0.77 26.33 -3.76
N SER A 140 -1.49 26.70 -2.70
CA SER A 140 -0.91 27.46 -1.60
C SER A 140 0.15 26.62 -0.86
N LYS A 141 1.11 27.30 -0.22
CA LYS A 141 2.19 26.68 0.56
C LYS A 141 1.64 25.71 1.62
N ILE A 142 0.55 26.08 2.30
CA ILE A 142 -0.08 25.23 3.31
C ILE A 142 -0.62 23.92 2.69
N ILE A 143 -1.28 23.97 1.54
CA ILE A 143 -1.78 22.77 0.85
C ILE A 143 -0.62 21.85 0.47
N VAL A 144 0.48 22.40 -0.06
CA VAL A 144 1.64 21.62 -0.46
C VAL A 144 2.30 20.95 0.75
N ILE A 145 2.58 21.71 1.81
CA ILE A 145 3.21 21.17 3.03
C ILE A 145 2.33 20.11 3.68
N THR A 146 1.03 20.39 3.86
CA THR A 146 0.09 19.41 4.42
C THR A 146 0.05 18.13 3.58
N SER A 147 0.02 18.27 2.25
CA SER A 147 0.05 17.12 1.34
C SER A 147 1.30 16.26 1.52
N LEU A 148 2.49 16.89 1.60
CA LEU A 148 3.75 16.17 1.77
C LEU A 148 3.89 15.52 3.14
N VAL A 149 3.43 16.18 4.21
CA VAL A 149 3.43 15.62 5.57
C VAL A 149 2.50 14.42 5.66
N LEU A 150 1.28 14.54 5.15
CA LEU A 150 0.33 13.43 5.13
C LEU A 150 0.81 12.30 4.20
N TYR A 151 1.51 12.63 3.11
CA TYR A 151 2.14 11.64 2.24
C TYR A 151 3.23 10.86 2.98
N ALA A 152 4.15 11.55 3.66
CA ALA A 152 5.21 10.93 4.47
C ALA A 152 4.66 10.01 5.57
N ILE A 153 3.69 10.50 6.35
CA ILE A 153 3.15 9.76 7.50
C ILE A 153 2.19 8.66 7.04
N GLY A 154 1.21 9.01 6.20
CA GLY A 154 0.12 8.14 5.79
C GLY A 154 0.58 7.11 4.78
N ASN A 155 1.07 7.55 3.62
CA ASN A 155 1.51 6.63 2.57
C ASN A 155 2.90 6.03 2.83
N GLY A 156 3.80 6.79 3.46
CA GLY A 156 5.16 6.32 3.73
C GLY A 156 5.27 5.29 4.84
N ILE A 157 4.43 5.38 5.88
CA ILE A 157 4.62 4.60 7.12
C ILE A 157 3.33 3.91 7.55
N LEU A 158 2.30 4.66 7.94
CA LEU A 158 1.14 4.09 8.62
C LEU A 158 0.30 3.18 7.72
N GLY A 159 0.01 3.62 6.50
CA GLY A 159 -0.70 2.84 5.49
C GLY A 159 -0.01 1.49 5.22
N PRO A 160 1.27 1.49 4.80
CA PRO A 160 2.04 0.27 4.59
C PRO A 160 2.06 -0.68 5.79
N ILE A 161 2.22 -0.16 7.02
CA ILE A 161 2.19 -0.98 8.23
C ILE A 161 0.82 -1.66 8.38
N VAL A 162 -0.26 -0.91 8.20
CA VAL A 162 -1.63 -1.43 8.32
C VAL A 162 -1.92 -2.46 7.21
N GLU A 163 -1.50 -2.19 5.98
CA GLU A 163 -1.63 -3.14 4.87
C GLU A 163 -0.84 -4.42 5.12
N GLU A 164 0.37 -4.35 5.68
CA GLU A 164 1.15 -5.54 6.04
C GLU A 164 0.48 -6.34 7.18
N LEU A 165 -0.06 -5.65 8.20
CA LEU A 165 -0.87 -6.30 9.24
C LEU A 165 -2.12 -6.96 8.64
N TYR A 166 -2.75 -6.32 7.66
CA TYR A 166 -3.99 -6.77 7.06
C TYR A 166 -3.76 -7.95 6.10
N PHE A 167 -2.95 -7.76 5.06
CA PHE A 167 -2.73 -8.76 4.03
C PHE A 167 -1.85 -9.91 4.52
N ARG A 168 -0.72 -9.61 5.16
CA ARG A 168 0.30 -10.61 5.50
C ARG A 168 0.10 -11.14 6.93
N GLY A 169 -0.35 -10.29 7.85
CA GLY A 169 -0.66 -10.69 9.22
C GLY A 169 -2.01 -11.42 9.36
N LEU A 170 -3.09 -10.83 8.83
CA LEU A 170 -4.45 -11.34 9.00
C LEU A 170 -4.85 -12.31 7.88
N ILE A 171 -4.79 -11.90 6.61
CA ILE A 171 -5.37 -12.68 5.51
C ILE A 171 -4.51 -13.88 5.15
N MET A 172 -3.20 -13.69 4.95
CA MET A 172 -2.29 -14.72 4.44
C MET A 172 -2.32 -16.04 5.26
N PRO A 173 -2.26 -16.04 6.61
CA PRO A 173 -2.36 -17.29 7.38
C PRO A 173 -3.72 -18.01 7.22
N ARG A 174 -4.78 -17.25 6.90
CA ARG A 174 -6.15 -17.76 6.73
C ARG A 174 -6.44 -18.24 5.31
N ILE A 175 -5.45 -18.22 4.42
CA ILE A 175 -5.55 -18.87 3.11
C ILE A 175 -4.42 -19.86 2.85
N ASN A 176 -3.65 -20.22 3.89
CA ASN A 176 -2.52 -21.13 3.80
C ASN A 176 -2.88 -22.55 3.32
N ARG A 177 -4.17 -22.91 3.19
CA ARG A 177 -4.60 -24.13 2.49
C ARG A 177 -4.08 -24.24 1.05
N PHE A 178 -3.68 -23.13 0.43
CA PHE A 178 -3.06 -23.11 -0.90
C PHE A 178 -1.55 -23.36 -0.87
N GLY A 179 -0.97 -23.59 0.32
CA GLY A 179 0.44 -23.95 0.49
C GLY A 179 1.38 -22.97 -0.20
N LYS A 180 2.27 -23.50 -1.05
CA LYS A 180 3.30 -22.72 -1.78
C LYS A 180 2.72 -21.65 -2.72
N LEU A 181 1.44 -21.76 -3.13
CA LEU A 181 0.78 -20.75 -3.95
C LEU A 181 0.23 -19.56 -3.15
N THR A 182 0.14 -19.70 -1.82
CA THR A 182 -0.33 -18.62 -0.91
C THR A 182 0.33 -17.27 -1.16
N PRO A 183 1.68 -17.14 -1.20
CA PRO A 183 2.30 -15.84 -1.46
C PRO A 183 1.95 -15.28 -2.84
N LEU A 184 1.82 -16.11 -3.88
CA LEU A 184 1.41 -15.66 -5.21
C LEU A 184 -0.03 -15.12 -5.19
N ILE A 185 -0.96 -15.86 -4.59
CA ILE A 185 -2.37 -15.46 -4.48
C ILE A 185 -2.50 -14.14 -3.71
N ILE A 186 -1.80 -14.00 -2.58
CA ILE A 186 -1.80 -12.74 -1.81
C ILE A 186 -1.23 -11.60 -2.64
N THR A 187 -0.14 -11.79 -3.39
CA THR A 187 0.42 -10.73 -4.22
C THR A 187 -0.52 -10.31 -5.34
N LEU A 188 -1.19 -11.26 -6.01
CA LEU A 188 -2.18 -10.96 -7.06
C LEU A 188 -3.36 -10.16 -6.49
N LEU A 189 -3.87 -10.56 -5.32
CA LEU A 189 -4.97 -9.89 -4.63
C LEU A 189 -4.57 -8.50 -4.11
N PHE A 190 -3.38 -8.37 -3.51
CA PHE A 190 -2.83 -7.09 -3.07
C PHE A 190 -2.61 -6.14 -4.25
N SER A 191 -2.15 -6.66 -5.39
CA SER A 191 -1.99 -5.82 -6.59
C SER A 191 -3.34 -5.38 -7.16
N ALA A 192 -4.35 -6.26 -7.14
CA ALA A 192 -5.71 -5.96 -7.60
C ALA A 192 -6.48 -5.02 -6.65
N TYR A 193 -6.15 -5.05 -5.35
CA TYR A 193 -6.68 -4.15 -4.33
C TYR A 193 -6.44 -2.67 -4.66
N HIS A 194 -5.38 -2.35 -5.42
CA HIS A 194 -5.02 -0.99 -5.83
C HIS A 194 -5.89 -0.48 -6.99
N LEU A 195 -7.21 -0.49 -6.81
CA LEU A 195 -8.19 -0.09 -7.83
C LEU A 195 -8.05 1.39 -8.26
N PHE A 196 -7.37 2.23 -7.48
CA PHE A 196 -7.08 3.63 -7.83
C PHE A 196 -5.88 3.80 -8.78
N SER A 197 -5.08 2.75 -8.98
CA SER A 197 -3.90 2.77 -9.88
C SER A 197 -3.74 1.46 -10.66
N PRO A 198 -4.78 0.97 -11.36
CA PRO A 198 -4.77 -0.36 -12.00
C PRO A 198 -3.71 -0.51 -13.10
N TRP A 199 -3.14 0.58 -13.60
CA TRP A 199 -2.08 0.62 -14.62
C TRP A 199 -0.69 0.24 -14.10
N GLU A 200 -0.53 -0.10 -12.82
CA GLU A 200 0.71 -0.65 -12.25
C GLU A 200 0.52 -2.07 -11.69
N TYR A 201 -0.52 -2.78 -12.15
CA TYR A 201 -0.87 -4.10 -11.62
C TYR A 201 0.27 -5.10 -11.81
N ILE A 202 0.80 -5.23 -13.02
CA ILE A 202 1.86 -6.18 -13.35
C ILE A 202 3.16 -5.81 -12.64
N THR A 203 3.49 -4.52 -12.61
CA THR A 203 4.65 -4.00 -11.88
C THR A 203 4.57 -4.38 -10.40
N ARG A 204 3.43 -4.14 -9.74
CA ARG A 204 3.23 -4.55 -8.33
C ARG A 204 3.32 -6.05 -8.15
N VAL A 205 2.78 -6.86 -9.07
CA VAL A 205 2.90 -8.32 -8.97
C VAL A 205 4.38 -8.75 -8.97
N ILE A 206 5.17 -8.24 -9.91
CA ILE A 206 6.59 -8.60 -10.04
C ILE A 206 7.39 -8.05 -8.86
N ALA A 207 7.23 -6.78 -8.52
CA ALA A 207 7.98 -6.11 -7.45
C ALA A 207 7.67 -6.67 -6.06
N CYS A 208 6.38 -6.95 -5.78
CA CYS A 208 5.96 -7.35 -4.45
C CYS A 208 6.10 -8.86 -4.20
N PHE A 209 6.00 -9.70 -5.23
CA PHE A 209 6.03 -11.16 -5.05
C PHE A 209 7.23 -11.66 -4.24
N PRO A 210 8.48 -11.23 -4.50
CA PRO A 210 9.63 -11.71 -3.74
C PRO A 210 9.53 -11.41 -2.24
N PHE A 211 9.20 -10.17 -1.84
CA PHE A 211 9.14 -9.87 -0.41
C PHE A 211 7.96 -10.56 0.28
N VAL A 212 6.81 -10.68 -0.40
CA VAL A 212 5.66 -11.45 0.11
C VAL A 212 6.03 -12.92 0.29
N HIS A 213 6.78 -13.49 -0.66
CA HIS A 213 7.30 -14.85 -0.54
C HIS A 213 8.24 -15.01 0.66
N PHE A 214 9.13 -14.05 0.92
CA PHE A 214 9.99 -14.08 2.10
C PHE A 214 9.22 -13.91 3.41
N VAL A 215 8.22 -13.03 3.46
CA VAL A 215 7.32 -12.89 4.62
C VAL A 215 6.60 -14.22 4.90
N TYR A 216 6.12 -14.91 3.86
CA TYR A 216 5.51 -16.24 3.96
C TYR A 216 6.51 -17.30 4.47
N LYS A 217 7.68 -17.38 3.83
CA LYS A 217 8.71 -18.39 4.12
C LYS A 217 9.32 -18.23 5.51
N LYS A 218 9.57 -16.99 5.93
CA LYS A 218 10.17 -16.64 7.23
C LYS A 218 9.12 -16.41 8.33
N LYS A 219 7.83 -16.41 7.96
CA LYS A 219 6.70 -16.12 8.85
C LYS A 219 6.94 -14.85 9.67
N ASN A 220 7.37 -13.78 9.01
CA ASN A 220 7.75 -12.55 9.71
C ASN A 220 7.33 -11.31 8.89
N ILE A 221 6.30 -10.62 9.36
CA ILE A 221 5.72 -9.43 8.69
C ILE A 221 6.64 -8.22 8.74
N TYR A 222 7.62 -8.18 9.65
CA TYR A 222 8.53 -7.03 9.73
C TYR A 222 9.44 -6.93 8.50
N ILE A 223 9.70 -8.04 7.80
CA ILE A 223 10.35 -7.99 6.47
C ILE A 223 9.48 -7.19 5.50
N GLY A 224 8.18 -7.49 5.44
CA GLY A 224 7.22 -6.79 4.58
C GLY A 224 7.11 -5.32 4.96
N MET A 225 6.98 -5.00 6.26
CA MET A 225 6.91 -3.63 6.75
C MET A 225 8.16 -2.83 6.40
N ALA A 226 9.36 -3.40 6.60
CA ALA A 226 10.61 -2.74 6.26
C ALA A 226 10.68 -2.45 4.76
N VAL A 227 10.46 -3.45 3.90
CA VAL A 227 10.50 -3.26 2.45
C VAL A 227 9.46 -2.25 1.97
N HIS A 228 8.20 -2.41 2.40
CA HIS A 228 7.08 -1.60 1.93
C HIS A 228 7.20 -0.14 2.38
N CYS A 229 7.48 0.11 3.67
CA CYS A 229 7.69 1.47 4.16
C CYS A 229 8.90 2.13 3.47
N THR A 230 10.01 1.41 3.33
CA THR A 230 11.20 1.99 2.69
C THR A 230 10.95 2.34 1.23
N LEU A 231 10.26 1.50 0.44
CA LEU A 231 9.95 1.82 -0.95
C LEU A 231 9.08 3.08 -1.07
N ASN A 232 8.07 3.24 -0.20
CA ASN A 232 7.23 4.43 -0.22
C ASN A 232 8.01 5.66 0.26
N ILE A 233 8.83 5.55 1.30
CA ILE A 233 9.70 6.65 1.76
C ILE A 233 10.68 7.07 0.67
N VAL A 234 11.31 6.13 -0.05
CA VAL A 234 12.20 6.46 -1.18
C VAL A 234 11.41 7.21 -2.26
N SER A 235 10.20 6.77 -2.60
CA SER A 235 9.35 7.49 -3.55
C SER A 235 9.05 8.92 -3.10
N ILE A 236 8.74 9.11 -1.81
CA ILE A 236 8.49 10.43 -1.21
C ILE A 236 9.74 11.32 -1.28
N VAL A 237 10.90 10.78 -0.92
CA VAL A 237 12.19 11.50 -0.99
C VAL A 237 12.48 11.92 -2.43
N MET A 238 12.32 11.01 -3.39
CA MET A 238 12.53 11.32 -4.81
C MET A 238 11.56 12.40 -5.31
N ALA A 239 10.30 12.36 -4.88
CA ALA A 239 9.33 13.38 -5.21
C ALA A 239 9.72 14.76 -4.63
N ILE A 240 10.16 14.81 -3.37
CA ILE A 240 10.63 16.05 -2.73
C ILE A 240 11.88 16.59 -3.41
N ILE A 241 12.87 15.74 -3.73
CA ILE A 241 14.07 16.15 -4.47
C ILE A 241 13.68 16.73 -5.83
N GLY A 242 12.74 16.09 -6.54
CA GLY A 242 12.20 16.61 -7.79
C GLY A 242 11.60 18.01 -7.64
N LEU A 243 10.81 18.23 -6.59
CA LEU A 243 10.25 19.54 -6.26
C LEU A 243 11.33 20.59 -5.93
N MET A 244 12.40 20.20 -5.24
CA MET A 244 13.51 21.09 -4.86
C MET A 244 14.42 21.46 -6.04
N SER A 245 14.65 20.52 -6.97
CA SER A 245 15.47 20.73 -8.16
C SER A 245 14.85 21.71 -9.16
N ASN A 246 13.52 21.84 -9.14
CA ASN A 246 12.79 22.91 -9.82
C ASN A 246 12.80 24.16 -8.90
N SER A 247 13.75 25.06 -9.15
CA SER A 247 14.11 26.27 -8.37
C SER A 247 13.00 27.23 -7.89
N GLY A 248 11.73 26.98 -8.22
CA GLY A 248 10.59 27.82 -7.82
C GLY A 248 10.13 27.65 -6.36
N LEU A 249 10.54 26.57 -5.66
CA LEU A 249 10.09 26.32 -4.28
C LEU A 249 10.75 27.30 -3.29
N TRP A 250 12.07 27.54 -3.40
CA TRP A 250 12.79 28.40 -2.45
C TRP A 250 12.57 29.90 -2.66
N HIS A 251 12.30 30.35 -3.89
CA HIS A 251 11.90 31.75 -4.12
C HIS A 251 10.49 32.07 -3.59
N ARG A 252 9.75 31.06 -3.11
CA ARG A 252 8.41 31.20 -2.51
C ARG A 252 8.34 30.66 -1.07
N ILE A 253 9.44 30.14 -0.51
CA ILE A 253 9.54 29.73 0.91
C ILE A 253 9.95 30.91 1.75
#